data_AF-A0AAP0HX59-F1
#
_entry.id   AF-A0AAP0HX59-F1
#
_cell.length_a   1.000
_cell.length_b   1.000
_cell.length_c   1.000
_cell.angle_alpha   90.00
_cell.angle_beta   90.00
_cell.angle_gamma   90.00
#
_symmetry.space_group_name_H-M   'P 1'
#
loop_
_entity.id
_entity.type
_entity.pdbx_description
1 polymer ?
#
loop_
_entity_poly.entity_id
_entity_poly.type
_entity_poly.pdbx_seq_one_letter_code
_entity_poly.pdbx_strand_id
1 'polypeptide(L)'
;MFGDNEGFARFMDRWTSVMYAKSEALFEVMMNDLRSEFGNVKGLLDYLENTCVKKYKEKFVPTWTNRIMHFGETTTQRVESAHSTLKLHLGNSQSNFETLWNVVDGILRIQHNNIKASFELNLNVVQHECIDELYRRLRGYVSQWGLKLIRDELERGEDVGHDSTGCGCEIRTRHGLPCAHELNFHKFVGTLIPLEDIHVYWRKLSMIPENPVDPSGYNVHDEIERVMEKFHTCTEEDDRIRIIQQLKEISRPSSTPGVVPPTKIKTKGRTPGSAKRKHDEAEFSTTRLPSGFEYVLSTEEASRSRKKKSKVGPKMRRTSRRTQSASNVPYSHCIEPSWLPFVDSTIDVIGDGNYGYRCVASGLGLPDVDGWRKVRTRMFDELIGYESLWRELLGTSYENVKSAVHCPDNHVGASFEEWLTLPDMRLLISTAFNVILVNLSHGSASTFLPLRSAPPTSIHSRLIIAMVNERNIHWVRVKLIVNAPLPSLYPAWER
;
A
#
# COMPACT_ATOMS: atom_id res chain seq x y z
N MET A 1 2.92 33.40 21.55
CA MET A 1 1.52 33.58 21.10
C MET A 1 0.55 32.88 22.05
N PHE A 2 0.90 31.71 22.57
CA PHE A 2 0.33 31.16 23.80
C PHE A 2 1.49 30.83 24.75
N GLY A 3 1.35 31.16 26.03
CA GLY A 3 2.41 30.97 27.04
C GLY A 3 2.53 29.53 27.54
N ASP A 4 1.50 28.71 27.28
CA ASP A 4 1.37 27.33 27.68
C ASP A 4 0.66 26.49 26.60
N ASN A 5 0.79 25.17 26.69
CA ASN A 5 0.10 24.23 25.78
C ASN A 5 -1.41 24.21 26.00
N GLU A 6 -1.88 24.59 27.19
CA GLU A 6 -3.31 24.57 27.54
C GLU A 6 -4.08 25.70 26.85
N GLY A 7 -3.50 26.90 26.76
CA GLY A 7 -4.08 28.02 26.02
C GLY A 7 -4.17 27.74 24.52
N PHE A 8 -3.16 27.07 23.95
CA PHE A 8 -3.19 26.67 22.53
C PHE A 8 -4.25 25.59 22.26
N ALA A 9 -4.35 24.55 23.09
CA ALA A 9 -5.37 23.52 22.94
C ALA A 9 -6.79 24.08 23.02
N ARG A 10 -7.03 24.99 23.98
CA ARG A 10 -8.30 25.70 24.13
C ARG A 10 -8.64 26.57 22.91
N PHE A 11 -7.65 27.27 22.35
CA PHE A 11 -7.83 28.00 21.11
C PHE A 11 -8.21 27.06 19.96
N MET A 12 -7.51 25.94 19.81
CA MET A 12 -7.79 24.97 18.76
C MET A 12 -9.17 24.35 18.87
N ASP A 13 -9.66 24.08 20.07
CA ASP A 13 -11.02 23.58 20.32
C ASP A 13 -12.10 24.60 19.87
N ARG A 14 -11.94 25.87 20.27
CA ARG A 14 -12.83 26.95 19.84
C ARG A 14 -12.78 27.19 18.33
N TRP A 15 -11.59 27.22 17.76
CA TRP A 15 -11.41 27.37 16.32
C TRP A 15 -12.00 26.18 15.55
N THR A 16 -11.87 24.96 16.07
CA THR A 16 -12.51 23.77 15.48
C THR A 16 -14.02 23.89 15.50
N SER A 17 -14.59 24.39 16.60
CA SER A 17 -16.04 24.64 16.68
C SER A 17 -16.52 25.62 15.59
N VAL A 18 -15.80 26.72 15.39
CA VAL A 18 -16.04 27.67 14.29
C VAL A 18 -15.97 26.98 12.93
N MET A 19 -14.93 26.17 12.68
CA MET A 19 -14.74 25.47 11.41
C MET A 19 -15.86 24.48 11.09
N TYR A 20 -16.51 23.90 12.10
CA TYR A 20 -17.57 22.90 11.95
C TYR A 20 -18.98 23.46 12.26
N ALA A 21 -19.15 24.78 12.24
CA ALA A 21 -20.46 25.40 12.37
C ALA A 21 -21.41 24.90 11.27
N LYS A 22 -22.68 24.65 11.65
CA LYS A 22 -23.73 24.10 10.77
C LYS A 22 -24.68 25.15 10.19
N SER A 23 -24.62 26.39 10.69
CA SER A 23 -25.41 27.50 10.18
C SER A 23 -24.63 28.80 10.23
N GLU A 24 -25.05 29.79 9.45
CA GLU A 24 -24.40 31.12 9.44
C GLU A 24 -24.56 31.81 10.80
N ALA A 25 -25.73 31.67 11.43
CA ALA A 25 -25.98 32.21 12.76
C ALA A 25 -25.05 31.58 13.81
N LEU A 26 -24.89 30.25 13.80
CA LEU A 26 -24.01 29.56 14.74
C LEU A 26 -22.53 29.92 14.51
N PHE A 27 -22.13 30.07 13.24
CA PHE A 27 -20.79 30.50 12.89
C PHE A 27 -20.46 31.87 13.48
N GLU A 28 -21.37 32.85 13.34
CA GLU A 28 -21.16 34.20 13.89
C GLU A 28 -21.11 34.20 15.43
N VAL A 29 -21.96 33.39 16.09
CA VAL A 29 -21.90 33.20 17.55
C VAL A 29 -20.53 32.65 17.97
N MET A 30 -20.08 31.55 17.36
CA MET A 30 -18.80 30.93 17.70
C MET A 30 -17.60 31.84 17.38
N MET A 31 -17.68 32.63 16.30
CA MET A 31 -16.66 33.64 15.99
C MET A 31 -16.61 34.75 17.04
N ASN A 32 -17.76 35.19 17.56
CA ASN A 32 -17.83 36.17 18.63
C ASN A 32 -17.28 35.61 19.95
N ASP A 33 -17.56 34.35 20.27
CA ASP A 33 -16.98 33.68 21.43
C ASP A 33 -15.44 33.60 21.31
N LEU A 34 -14.93 33.24 20.14
CA LEU A 34 -13.49 33.20 19.85
C LEU A 34 -12.84 34.58 20.02
N ARG A 35 -13.49 35.66 19.54
CA ARG A 35 -13.04 37.04 19.71
C ARG A 35 -12.98 37.46 21.17
N SER A 36 -14.01 37.11 21.94
CA SER A 36 -14.11 37.43 23.36
C SER A 36 -13.01 36.73 24.16
N GLU A 37 -12.79 35.44 23.90
CA GLU A 37 -11.86 34.61 24.67
C GLU A 37 -10.39 34.88 24.31
N PHE A 38 -10.08 35.20 23.05
CA PHE A 38 -8.70 35.38 22.56
C PHE A 38 -8.38 36.81 22.12
N GLY A 39 -9.17 37.80 22.56
CA GLY A 39 -9.00 39.21 22.19
C GLY A 39 -7.63 39.79 22.55
N ASN A 40 -6.93 39.19 23.52
CA ASN A 40 -5.56 39.53 23.90
C ASN A 40 -4.50 39.11 22.84
N VAL A 41 -4.82 38.19 21.93
CA VAL A 41 -3.93 37.71 20.86
C VAL A 41 -4.31 38.32 19.50
N LYS A 42 -4.34 39.66 19.45
CA LYS A 42 -4.85 40.42 18.29
C LYS A 42 -4.25 40.00 16.94
N GLY A 43 -2.94 39.75 16.88
CA GLY A 43 -2.29 39.32 15.63
C GLY A 43 -2.77 37.97 15.09
N LEU A 44 -3.22 37.05 15.97
CA LEU A 44 -3.79 35.76 15.56
C LEU A 44 -5.19 35.97 14.99
N LEU A 45 -6.02 36.71 15.72
CA LEU A 45 -7.39 37.00 15.30
C LEU A 45 -7.39 37.78 13.98
N ASP A 46 -6.52 38.78 13.84
CA ASP A 46 -6.37 39.55 12.60
C ASP A 46 -5.99 38.64 11.42
N TYR A 47 -5.09 37.67 11.63
CA TYR A 47 -4.72 36.70 10.61
C TYR A 47 -5.90 35.79 10.23
N LEU A 48 -6.57 35.17 11.22
CA LEU A 48 -7.69 34.26 10.99
C LEU A 48 -8.84 34.97 10.27
N GLU A 49 -9.21 36.17 10.71
CA GLU A 49 -10.32 36.90 10.13
C GLU A 49 -10.01 37.37 8.71
N ASN A 50 -8.88 38.05 8.52
CA ASN A 50 -8.58 38.70 7.24
C ASN A 50 -7.99 37.74 6.20
N THR A 51 -7.34 36.67 6.63
CA THR A 51 -6.67 35.72 5.74
C THR A 51 -7.46 34.44 5.56
N CYS A 52 -7.99 33.85 6.63
CA CYS A 52 -8.70 32.57 6.55
C CYS A 52 -10.20 32.78 6.30
N VAL A 53 -10.91 33.44 7.21
CA VAL A 53 -12.38 33.56 7.19
C VAL A 53 -12.84 34.42 6.02
N LYS A 54 -12.36 35.67 5.92
CA LYS A 54 -12.81 36.63 4.90
C LYS A 54 -12.58 36.15 3.47
N LYS A 55 -11.49 35.40 3.24
CA LYS A 55 -11.11 34.94 1.89
C LYS A 55 -11.60 33.53 1.57
N TYR A 56 -11.72 32.65 2.58
CA TYR A 56 -11.84 31.22 2.33
C TYR A 56 -12.90 30.50 3.17
N LYS A 57 -13.70 31.16 4.03
CA LYS A 57 -14.71 30.46 4.86
C LYS A 57 -15.65 29.55 4.04
N GLU A 58 -16.01 29.99 2.84
CA GLU A 58 -16.86 29.26 1.91
C GLU A 58 -16.22 27.97 1.36
N LYS A 59 -14.91 27.78 1.55
CA LYS A 59 -14.14 26.63 1.07
C LYS A 59 -13.88 25.57 2.14
N PHE A 60 -14.08 25.87 3.43
CA PHE A 60 -13.75 24.92 4.51
C PHE A 60 -14.80 24.80 5.61
N VAL A 61 -15.78 25.69 5.70
CA VAL A 61 -16.83 25.62 6.74
C VAL A 61 -18.10 24.95 6.17
N PRO A 62 -18.62 23.86 6.81
CA PRO A 62 -19.79 23.10 6.37
C PRO A 62 -21.02 23.92 6.02
N THR A 63 -21.31 24.99 6.77
CA THR A 63 -22.39 25.95 6.48
C THR A 63 -22.46 26.37 5.00
N TRP A 64 -21.30 26.57 4.37
CA TRP A 64 -21.20 26.97 2.96
C TRP A 64 -20.75 25.81 2.07
N THR A 65 -19.84 24.94 2.51
CA THR A 65 -19.36 23.84 1.68
C THR A 65 -20.41 22.77 1.45
N ASN A 66 -21.36 22.54 2.38
CA ASN A 66 -22.45 21.58 2.17
C ASN A 66 -23.48 22.06 1.12
N ARG A 67 -23.36 23.30 0.61
CA ARG A 67 -24.16 23.83 -0.51
C ARG A 67 -23.65 23.41 -1.88
N ILE A 68 -22.44 22.84 -1.94
CA ILE A 68 -21.84 22.31 -3.17
C ILE A 68 -21.68 20.81 -3.06
N MET A 69 -21.72 20.13 -4.21
CA MET A 69 -21.53 18.69 -4.25
C MET A 69 -20.04 18.35 -4.17
N HIS A 70 -19.64 17.62 -3.12
CA HIS A 70 -18.24 17.25 -2.89
C HIS A 70 -18.06 15.79 -2.41
N PHE A 71 -19.14 15.01 -2.33
CA PHE A 71 -19.16 13.58 -1.99
C PHE A 71 -18.50 13.22 -0.64
N GLY A 72 -18.40 14.19 0.28
CA GLY A 72 -17.76 14.00 1.57
C GLY A 72 -16.25 14.19 1.54
N GLU A 73 -15.67 14.52 0.39
CA GLU A 73 -14.27 14.92 0.30
C GLU A 73 -14.12 16.33 0.87
N THR A 74 -13.31 16.45 1.93
CA THR A 74 -13.05 17.72 2.63
C THR A 74 -11.57 18.08 2.64
N THR A 75 -10.70 17.25 2.03
CA THR A 75 -9.28 17.52 1.91
C THR A 75 -8.83 17.63 0.45
N THR A 76 -7.97 18.61 0.18
CA THR A 76 -7.25 18.74 -1.09
C THR A 76 -5.91 18.00 -1.08
N GLN A 77 -5.54 17.38 0.05
CA GLN A 77 -4.22 16.77 0.29
C GLN A 77 -4.08 15.34 -0.26
N ARG A 78 -4.83 14.96 -1.30
CA ARG A 78 -4.63 13.65 -1.97
C ARG A 78 -3.19 13.44 -2.46
N VAL A 79 -2.50 14.53 -2.77
CA VAL A 79 -1.08 14.52 -3.15
C VAL A 79 -0.18 14.16 -1.96
N GLU A 80 -0.50 14.60 -0.75
CA GLU A 80 0.34 14.34 0.43
C GLU A 80 0.21 12.89 0.89
N SER A 81 -1.00 12.31 0.87
CA SER A 81 -1.20 10.88 1.16
C SER A 81 -0.57 9.98 0.09
N ALA A 82 -0.68 10.35 -1.19
CA ALA A 82 0.00 9.66 -2.28
C ALA A 82 1.53 9.78 -2.16
N HIS A 83 2.05 10.96 -1.82
CA HIS A 83 3.48 11.17 -1.55
C HIS A 83 3.95 10.38 -0.34
N SER A 84 3.17 10.34 0.74
CA SER A 84 3.49 9.55 1.93
C SER A 84 3.54 8.06 1.60
N THR A 85 2.55 7.56 0.86
CA THR A 85 2.51 6.19 0.36
C THR A 85 3.73 5.90 -0.51
N LEU A 86 4.04 6.77 -1.48
CA LEU A 86 5.19 6.62 -2.35
C LEU A 86 6.51 6.63 -1.55
N LYS A 87 6.67 7.55 -0.60
CA LYS A 87 7.86 7.63 0.26
C LYS A 87 8.02 6.39 1.13
N LEU A 88 6.93 5.88 1.71
CA LEU A 88 6.92 4.65 2.48
C LEU A 88 7.43 3.48 1.64
N HIS A 89 6.98 3.38 0.39
CA HIS A 89 7.40 2.32 -0.53
C HIS A 89 8.80 2.54 -1.12
N LEU A 90 9.26 3.80 -1.26
CA LEU A 90 10.61 4.12 -1.71
C LEU A 90 11.66 3.89 -0.61
N GLY A 91 11.31 4.11 0.65
CA GLY A 91 12.14 3.84 1.82
C GLY A 91 13.37 4.73 2.01
N ASN A 92 14.02 5.19 0.93
CA ASN A 92 15.17 6.09 0.96
C ASN A 92 15.16 7.08 -0.22
N SER A 93 15.93 8.17 -0.09
CA SER A 93 16.05 9.23 -1.09
C SER A 93 17.14 9.01 -2.15
N GLN A 94 17.86 7.89 -2.11
CA GLN A 94 19.03 7.63 -2.98
C GLN A 94 18.75 6.60 -4.10
N SER A 95 17.49 6.29 -4.35
CA SER A 95 17.08 5.34 -5.38
C SER A 95 17.32 5.86 -6.79
N ASN A 96 17.67 4.96 -7.73
CA ASN A 96 17.80 5.30 -9.15
C ASN A 96 16.45 5.23 -9.87
N PHE A 97 16.40 5.66 -11.14
CA PHE A 97 15.14 5.75 -11.90
C PHE A 97 14.46 4.39 -12.12
N GLU A 98 15.22 3.32 -12.27
CA GLU A 98 14.69 1.96 -12.45
C GLU A 98 14.03 1.45 -11.16
N THR A 99 14.67 1.63 -10.01
CA THR A 99 14.08 1.32 -8.70
C THR A 99 12.81 2.13 -8.47
N LEU A 100 12.84 3.44 -8.78
CA LEU A 100 11.66 4.31 -8.69
C LEU A 100 10.52 3.79 -9.57
N TRP A 101 10.80 3.43 -10.81
CA TRP A 101 9.80 2.90 -11.74
C TRP A 101 9.15 1.62 -11.22
N ASN A 102 9.95 0.65 -10.77
CA ASN A 102 9.44 -0.63 -10.26
C ASN A 102 8.59 -0.44 -8.99
N VAL A 103 8.97 0.49 -8.10
CA VAL A 103 8.18 0.86 -6.93
C VAL A 103 6.85 1.50 -7.35
N VAL A 104 6.88 2.46 -8.29
CA VAL A 104 5.66 3.12 -8.78
C VAL A 104 4.73 2.13 -9.48
N ASP A 105 5.24 1.29 -10.39
CA ASP A 105 4.47 0.25 -11.07
C ASP A 105 3.84 -0.73 -10.05
N GLY A 106 4.61 -1.15 -9.04
CA GLY A 106 4.11 -1.98 -7.95
C GLY A 106 2.97 -1.33 -7.17
N ILE A 107 3.12 -0.07 -6.77
CA ILE A 107 2.06 0.69 -6.08
C ILE A 107 0.81 0.79 -6.95
N LEU A 108 0.97 1.13 -8.24
CA LEU A 108 -0.16 1.26 -9.16
C LEU A 108 -0.90 -0.06 -9.34
N ARG A 109 -0.17 -1.19 -9.46
CA ARG A 109 -0.79 -2.53 -9.54
C ARG A 109 -1.54 -2.90 -8.27
N ILE A 110 -0.97 -2.62 -7.10
CA ILE A 110 -1.63 -2.86 -5.81
C ILE A 110 -2.91 -2.02 -5.71
N GLN A 111 -2.83 -0.72 -5.99
CA GLN A 111 -3.99 0.16 -5.97
C GLN A 111 -5.06 -0.31 -6.97
N HIS A 112 -4.67 -0.65 -8.19
CA HIS A 112 -5.59 -1.18 -9.20
C HIS A 112 -6.30 -2.46 -8.71
N ASN A 113 -5.54 -3.42 -8.16
CA ASN A 113 -6.11 -4.66 -7.65
C ASN A 113 -7.02 -4.43 -6.45
N ASN A 114 -6.65 -3.53 -5.53
CA ASN A 114 -7.46 -3.18 -4.38
C ASN A 114 -8.79 -2.54 -4.80
N ILE A 115 -8.76 -1.67 -5.80
CA ILE A 115 -9.99 -1.06 -6.30
C ILE A 115 -10.86 -2.10 -7.04
N LYS A 116 -10.25 -2.97 -7.84
CA LYS A 116 -10.98 -4.08 -8.49
C LYS A 116 -11.63 -5.00 -7.46
N ALA A 117 -10.87 -5.43 -6.44
CA ALA A 117 -11.39 -6.26 -5.35
C ALA A 117 -12.52 -5.55 -4.59
N SER A 118 -12.38 -4.24 -4.32
CA SER A 118 -13.44 -3.43 -3.75
C SER A 118 -14.70 -3.48 -4.62
N PHE A 119 -14.59 -3.27 -5.94
CA PHE A 119 -15.75 -3.36 -6.84
C PHE A 119 -16.42 -4.74 -6.79
N GLU A 120 -15.65 -5.84 -6.85
CA GLU A 120 -16.22 -7.18 -6.73
C GLU A 120 -16.96 -7.40 -5.41
N LEU A 121 -16.44 -6.87 -4.29
CA LEU A 121 -17.14 -6.90 -3.00
C LEU A 121 -18.44 -6.09 -3.06
N ASN A 122 -18.42 -4.90 -3.66
CA ASN A 122 -19.61 -4.06 -3.80
C ASN A 122 -20.70 -4.70 -4.67
N LEU A 123 -20.32 -5.48 -5.69
CA LEU A 123 -21.25 -6.16 -6.59
C LEU A 123 -21.85 -7.43 -5.98
N ASN A 124 -21.02 -8.24 -5.31
CA ASN A 124 -21.40 -9.61 -4.94
C ASN A 124 -21.81 -9.77 -3.46
N VAL A 125 -21.45 -8.82 -2.59
CA VAL A 125 -21.74 -8.92 -1.15
C VAL A 125 -22.89 -7.98 -0.78
N VAL A 126 -23.98 -8.58 -0.29
CA VAL A 126 -25.09 -7.86 0.32
C VAL A 126 -24.81 -7.66 1.81
N GLN A 127 -24.75 -6.41 2.26
CA GLN A 127 -24.65 -6.08 3.68
C GLN A 127 -25.96 -6.46 4.39
N HIS A 128 -25.84 -7.09 5.57
CA HIS A 128 -26.99 -7.58 6.33
C HIS A 128 -28.00 -6.47 6.65
N GLU A 129 -27.48 -5.28 6.95
CA GLU A 129 -28.21 -4.07 7.28
C GLU A 129 -28.92 -3.44 6.06
N CYS A 130 -28.61 -3.89 4.84
CA CYS A 130 -29.22 -3.44 3.59
C CYS A 130 -29.98 -4.57 2.87
N ILE A 131 -30.42 -5.59 3.62
CA ILE A 131 -31.26 -6.68 3.09
C ILE A 131 -32.70 -6.22 2.83
N ASP A 132 -33.15 -5.19 3.56
CA ASP A 132 -34.52 -4.65 3.48
C ASP A 132 -34.93 -4.36 2.03
N GLU A 133 -36.22 -4.56 1.79
CA GLU A 133 -36.84 -4.43 0.49
C GLU A 133 -36.67 -3.06 -0.14
N LEU A 134 -36.59 -2.01 0.68
CA LEU A 134 -36.33 -0.64 0.25
C LEU A 134 -35.03 -0.52 -0.57
N TYR A 135 -34.01 -1.33 -0.27
CA TYR A 135 -32.71 -1.33 -0.95
C TYR A 135 -32.64 -2.25 -2.17
N ARG A 136 -33.71 -2.98 -2.53
CA ARG A 136 -33.70 -3.99 -3.61
C ARG A 136 -33.09 -3.47 -4.92
N ARG A 137 -33.44 -2.26 -5.33
CA ARG A 137 -32.95 -1.65 -6.58
C ARG A 137 -31.51 -1.12 -6.50
N LEU A 138 -30.99 -0.94 -5.30
CA LEU A 138 -29.67 -0.34 -5.07
C LEU A 138 -28.58 -1.41 -4.88
N ARG A 139 -28.93 -2.58 -4.37
CA ARG A 139 -28.01 -3.71 -4.15
C ARG A 139 -27.32 -4.12 -5.45
N GLY A 140 -25.99 -4.14 -5.44
CA GLY A 140 -25.17 -4.46 -6.61
C GLY A 140 -25.04 -3.34 -7.65
N TYR A 141 -25.72 -2.20 -7.45
CA TYR A 141 -25.66 -1.03 -8.35
C TYR A 141 -25.12 0.22 -7.68
N VAL A 142 -25.14 0.26 -6.34
CA VAL A 142 -24.63 1.35 -5.52
C VAL A 142 -23.54 0.81 -4.61
N SER A 143 -22.46 1.57 -4.47
CA SER A 143 -21.39 1.22 -3.54
C SER A 143 -21.92 1.04 -2.12
N GLN A 144 -21.35 0.06 -1.42
CA GLN A 144 -21.56 -0.22 -0.01
C GLN A 144 -21.41 1.01 0.90
N TRP A 145 -20.48 1.92 0.58
CA TRP A 145 -20.36 3.16 1.32
C TRP A 145 -21.55 4.10 1.08
N GLY A 146 -22.01 4.22 -0.17
CA GLY A 146 -23.24 4.94 -0.51
C GLY A 146 -24.46 4.35 0.18
N LEU A 147 -24.60 3.01 0.21
CA LEU A 147 -25.68 2.32 0.93
C LEU A 147 -25.64 2.60 2.43
N LYS A 148 -24.44 2.59 3.03
CA LYS A 148 -24.25 2.98 4.43
C LYS A 148 -24.74 4.40 4.71
N LEU A 149 -24.39 5.36 3.85
CA LEU A 149 -24.85 6.75 4.01
C LEU A 149 -26.38 6.89 3.87
N ILE A 150 -27.00 6.14 2.95
CA ILE A 150 -28.46 6.10 2.80
C ILE A 150 -29.10 5.52 4.07
N ARG A 151 -28.53 4.47 4.66
CA ARG A 151 -29.02 3.90 5.92
C ARG A 151 -28.92 4.91 7.06
N ASP A 152 -27.77 5.56 7.23
CA ASP A 152 -27.58 6.55 8.30
C ASP A 152 -28.62 7.69 8.18
N GLU A 153 -29.05 8.04 6.96
CA GLU A 153 -30.15 8.99 6.72
C GLU A 153 -31.55 8.42 6.90
N LEU A 154 -31.76 7.13 6.64
CA LEU A 154 -33.03 6.46 6.93
C LEU A 154 -33.27 6.39 8.44
N GLU A 155 -32.23 6.11 9.22
CA GLU A 155 -32.26 6.17 10.70
C GLU A 155 -32.56 7.59 11.17
N ARG A 156 -31.88 8.60 10.61
CA ARG A 156 -32.19 10.02 10.89
C ARG A 156 -33.64 10.39 10.53
N GLY A 157 -34.21 9.72 9.54
CA GLY A 157 -35.60 9.87 9.15
C GLY A 157 -36.57 9.59 10.30
N GLU A 158 -36.28 8.67 11.20
CA GLU A 158 -37.22 8.32 12.27
C GLU A 158 -37.58 9.53 13.16
N ASP A 159 -36.64 10.47 13.31
CA ASP A 159 -36.83 11.72 14.05
C ASP A 159 -37.39 12.87 13.19
N VAL A 160 -36.97 12.96 11.92
CA VAL A 160 -37.31 14.07 11.01
C VAL A 160 -38.70 13.92 10.40
N GLY A 161 -39.16 12.68 10.21
CA GLY A 161 -40.38 12.37 9.48
C GLY A 161 -40.27 12.65 7.98
N HIS A 162 -41.42 12.86 7.32
CA HIS A 162 -41.50 13.10 5.87
C HIS A 162 -41.59 14.59 5.51
N ASP A 163 -41.52 15.51 6.47
CA ASP A 163 -41.57 16.94 6.20
C ASP A 163 -40.20 17.47 5.75
N SER A 164 -40.21 18.15 4.62
CA SER A 164 -39.03 18.81 4.05
C SER A 164 -38.48 19.93 4.94
N THR A 165 -39.31 20.60 5.75
CA THR A 165 -38.89 21.79 6.50
C THR A 165 -37.84 21.52 7.58
N GLY A 166 -37.94 20.36 8.25
CA GLY A 166 -36.98 19.93 9.28
C GLY A 166 -35.78 19.14 8.77
N CYS A 167 -35.78 18.74 7.49
CA CYS A 167 -34.79 17.79 6.97
C CYS A 167 -33.42 18.42 6.68
N GLY A 168 -33.39 19.68 6.22
CA GLY A 168 -32.18 20.38 5.80
C GLY A 168 -31.52 19.85 4.51
N CYS A 169 -31.90 18.65 4.06
CA CYS A 169 -31.54 18.02 2.77
C CYS A 169 -30.05 18.05 2.42
N GLU A 170 -29.16 18.15 3.42
CA GLU A 170 -27.73 18.37 3.18
C GLU A 170 -27.12 17.24 2.36
N ILE A 171 -27.43 15.97 2.69
CA ILE A 171 -26.88 14.82 1.97
C ILE A 171 -27.27 14.80 0.48
N ARG A 172 -28.47 15.31 0.15
CA ARG A 172 -28.92 15.45 -1.23
C ARG A 172 -28.03 16.43 -1.99
N THR A 173 -27.71 17.56 -1.37
CA THR A 173 -26.83 18.57 -1.97
C THR A 173 -25.37 18.13 -2.02
N ARG A 174 -24.77 17.73 -0.89
CA ARG A 174 -23.32 17.44 -0.83
C ARG A 174 -22.93 16.09 -1.42
N HIS A 175 -23.81 15.09 -1.39
CA HIS A 175 -23.50 13.72 -1.84
C HIS A 175 -24.34 13.27 -3.03
N GLY A 176 -25.44 13.94 -3.38
CA GLY A 176 -26.34 13.48 -4.43
C GLY A 176 -27.03 12.16 -4.07
N LEU A 177 -27.35 11.98 -2.78
CA LEU A 177 -28.09 10.83 -2.25
C LEU A 177 -29.45 11.28 -1.71
N PRO A 178 -30.48 10.43 -1.69
CA PRO A 178 -31.75 10.76 -1.05
C PRO A 178 -31.56 11.13 0.41
N CYS A 179 -32.23 12.18 0.86
CA CYS A 179 -32.18 12.62 2.24
C CYS A 179 -33.30 12.01 3.09
N ALA A 180 -33.18 12.13 4.41
CA ALA A 180 -34.12 11.56 5.39
C ALA A 180 -35.61 11.71 5.02
N HIS A 181 -36.09 12.90 4.65
CA HIS A 181 -37.52 13.09 4.34
C HIS A 181 -37.97 12.35 3.08
N GLU A 182 -37.12 12.28 2.05
CA GLU A 182 -37.42 11.55 0.80
C GLU A 182 -37.43 10.04 1.05
N LEU A 183 -36.45 9.56 1.82
CA LEU A 183 -36.35 8.15 2.22
C LEU A 183 -37.57 7.71 3.04
N ASN A 184 -38.00 8.53 3.98
CA ASN A 184 -39.23 8.29 4.75
C ASN A 184 -40.49 8.35 3.90
N PHE A 185 -40.56 9.25 2.94
CA PHE A 185 -41.68 9.30 2.01
C PHE A 185 -41.78 7.97 1.24
N HIS A 186 -40.66 7.45 0.72
CA HIS A 186 -40.62 6.14 0.07
C HIS A 186 -41.07 5.01 1.01
N LYS A 187 -40.58 5.01 2.26
CA LYS A 187 -40.97 4.03 3.29
C LYS A 187 -42.46 4.11 3.63
N PHE A 188 -43.02 5.32 3.76
CA PHE A 188 -44.42 5.56 4.09
C PHE A 188 -45.37 5.14 2.97
N VAL A 189 -45.05 5.50 1.72
CA VAL A 189 -45.87 5.13 0.55
C VAL A 189 -45.65 3.66 0.14
N GLY A 190 -44.58 3.02 0.63
CA GLY A 190 -44.23 1.64 0.27
C GLY A 190 -43.59 1.54 -1.12
N THR A 191 -42.88 2.57 -1.56
CA THR A 191 -42.18 2.59 -2.84
C THR A 191 -40.69 2.33 -2.67
N LEU A 192 -40.07 1.78 -3.71
CA LEU A 192 -38.63 1.52 -3.74
C LEU A 192 -37.88 2.81 -4.06
N ILE A 193 -36.68 2.95 -3.51
CA ILE A 193 -35.78 4.07 -3.86
C ILE A 193 -35.38 3.93 -5.34
N PRO A 194 -35.64 4.94 -6.19
CA PRO A 194 -35.20 4.96 -7.58
C PRO A 194 -33.66 4.98 -7.67
N LEU A 195 -33.09 4.29 -8.66
CA LEU A 195 -31.64 4.30 -8.88
C LEU A 195 -31.19 5.64 -9.49
N GLU A 196 -32.11 6.33 -10.15
CA GLU A 196 -31.95 7.64 -10.76
C GLU A 196 -31.70 8.73 -9.72
N ASP A 197 -32.22 8.53 -8.50
CA ASP A 197 -32.03 9.44 -7.38
C ASP A 197 -30.64 9.32 -6.75
N ILE A 198 -29.86 8.32 -7.16
CA ILE A 198 -28.49 8.10 -6.69
C ILE A 198 -27.51 8.68 -7.71
N HIS A 199 -26.70 9.64 -7.27
CA HIS A 199 -25.68 10.23 -8.13
C HIS A 199 -24.68 9.19 -8.68
N VAL A 200 -24.29 9.34 -9.95
CA VAL A 200 -23.41 8.40 -10.69
C VAL A 200 -22.11 8.08 -9.97
N TYR A 201 -21.58 9.02 -9.18
CA TYR A 201 -20.40 8.82 -8.33
C TYR A 201 -20.52 7.54 -7.46
N TRP A 202 -21.68 7.31 -6.85
CA TRP A 202 -21.91 6.15 -5.98
C TRP A 202 -22.26 4.88 -6.75
N ARG A 203 -22.62 5.01 -8.04
CA ARG A 203 -22.95 3.89 -8.93
C ARG A 203 -21.73 3.37 -9.73
N LYS A 204 -20.62 4.11 -9.70
CA LYS A 204 -19.40 3.74 -10.42
C LYS A 204 -18.68 2.59 -9.71
N LEU A 205 -19.02 1.36 -10.11
CA LEU A 205 -18.44 0.11 -9.62
C LEU A 205 -17.54 -0.59 -10.66
N SER A 206 -17.02 0.17 -11.64
CA SER A 206 -16.12 -0.34 -12.66
C SER A 206 -15.07 0.70 -13.05
N MET A 207 -13.90 0.21 -13.45
CA MET A 207 -12.84 1.01 -14.09
C MET A 207 -13.06 1.17 -15.59
N ILE A 208 -13.90 0.31 -16.19
CA ILE A 208 -14.19 0.35 -17.63
C ILE A 208 -15.14 1.53 -17.88
N PRO A 209 -14.83 2.45 -18.83
CA PRO A 209 -15.78 3.48 -19.24
C PRO A 209 -17.08 2.86 -19.74
N GLU A 210 -18.23 3.41 -19.33
CA GLU A 210 -19.57 2.93 -19.74
C GLU A 210 -19.76 2.96 -21.27
N ASN A 211 -19.05 3.88 -21.95
CA ASN A 211 -18.93 3.92 -23.39
C ASN A 211 -17.44 3.69 -23.76
N PRO A 212 -16.99 2.46 -24.01
CA PRO A 212 -15.70 2.26 -24.63
C PRO A 212 -15.72 3.01 -25.96
N VAL A 213 -14.79 3.95 -26.15
CA VAL A 213 -14.64 4.66 -27.42
C VAL A 213 -14.48 3.60 -28.50
N ASP A 214 -15.45 3.49 -29.41
CA ASP A 214 -15.35 2.56 -30.53
C ASP A 214 -14.18 2.99 -31.41
N PRO A 215 -13.11 2.19 -31.53
CA PRO A 215 -11.97 2.52 -32.36
C PRO A 215 -12.34 2.65 -33.85
N SER A 216 -13.51 2.13 -34.27
CA SER A 216 -13.97 2.11 -35.66
C SER A 216 -14.20 3.51 -36.25
N GLY A 217 -14.37 4.54 -35.41
CA GLY A 217 -14.56 5.93 -35.84
C GLY A 217 -13.27 6.67 -36.22
N TYR A 218 -12.09 6.10 -35.95
CA TYR A 218 -10.81 6.72 -36.29
C TYR A 218 -10.28 6.20 -37.62
N ASN A 219 -10.38 7.01 -38.67
CA ASN A 219 -9.73 6.72 -39.94
C ASN A 219 -8.25 7.13 -39.88
N VAL A 220 -7.38 6.15 -39.63
CA VAL A 220 -5.91 6.36 -39.63
C VAL A 220 -5.40 6.90 -40.97
N HIS A 221 -6.12 6.62 -42.07
CA HIS A 221 -5.73 7.09 -43.40
C HIS A 221 -5.69 8.61 -43.49
N ASP A 222 -6.74 9.30 -43.00
CA ASP A 222 -6.86 10.76 -43.08
C ASP A 222 -5.77 11.45 -42.25
N GLU A 223 -5.37 10.85 -41.13
CA GLU A 223 -4.26 11.38 -40.31
C GLU A 223 -2.90 11.13 -40.94
N ILE A 224 -2.66 9.95 -41.53
CA ILE A 224 -1.42 9.68 -42.28
C ILE A 224 -1.31 10.65 -43.46
N GLU A 225 -2.41 10.92 -44.16
CA GLU A 225 -2.44 11.88 -45.28
C GLU A 225 -2.11 13.31 -44.83
N ARG A 226 -2.67 13.76 -43.69
CA ARG A 226 -2.30 15.05 -43.07
C ARG A 226 -0.81 15.12 -42.69
N VAL A 227 -0.25 14.03 -42.17
CA VAL A 227 1.18 13.97 -41.83
C VAL A 227 2.05 13.99 -43.09
N MET A 228 1.63 13.29 -44.17
CA MET A 228 2.31 13.34 -45.46
C MET A 228 2.26 14.75 -46.06
N GLU A 229 1.10 15.41 -46.06
CA GLU A 229 0.96 16.77 -46.56
C GLU A 229 1.85 17.74 -45.78
N LYS A 230 1.86 17.65 -44.44
CA LYS A 230 2.75 18.43 -43.60
C LYS A 230 4.23 18.18 -43.91
N PHE A 231 4.63 16.93 -44.12
CA PHE A 231 6.01 16.59 -44.46
C PHE A 231 6.46 17.23 -45.78
N HIS A 232 5.59 17.22 -46.80
CA HIS A 232 5.89 17.81 -48.11
C HIS A 232 5.84 19.35 -48.11
N THR A 233 4.97 19.94 -47.29
CA THR A 233 4.79 21.40 -47.19
C THR A 233 5.76 22.09 -46.22
N CYS A 234 6.37 21.35 -45.28
CA CYS A 234 7.45 21.87 -44.44
C CYS A 234 8.65 22.30 -45.29
N THR A 235 9.12 23.53 -45.10
CA THR A 235 10.31 24.09 -45.77
C THR A 235 11.60 23.81 -45.02
N GLU A 236 11.52 23.67 -43.69
CA GLU A 236 12.68 23.45 -42.83
C GLU A 236 13.07 21.97 -42.77
N GLU A 237 14.36 21.69 -42.91
CA GLU A 237 14.90 20.33 -42.94
C GLU A 237 14.80 19.63 -41.58
N ASP A 238 14.95 20.38 -40.48
CA ASP A 238 14.83 19.88 -39.11
C ASP A 238 13.41 19.38 -38.77
N ASP A 239 12.37 20.02 -39.30
CA ASP A 239 10.99 19.61 -39.09
C ASP A 239 10.67 18.31 -39.84
N ARG A 240 11.22 18.14 -41.05
CA ARG A 240 11.13 16.88 -41.81
C ARG A 240 11.82 15.73 -41.07
N ILE A 241 13.01 15.98 -40.51
CA ILE A 241 13.74 14.99 -39.70
C ILE A 241 12.93 14.60 -38.45
N ARG A 242 12.33 15.58 -37.76
CA ARG A 242 11.48 15.34 -36.58
C ARG A 242 10.24 14.50 -36.91
N ILE A 243 9.56 14.81 -38.01
CA ILE A 243 8.38 14.04 -38.45
C ILE A 243 8.78 12.59 -38.75
N ILE A 244 9.88 12.36 -39.47
CA ILE A 244 10.39 11.00 -39.73
C ILE A 244 10.74 10.27 -38.43
N GLN A 245 11.37 10.97 -37.48
CA GLN A 245 11.76 10.37 -36.20
C GLN A 245 10.53 9.93 -35.39
N GLN A 246 9.50 10.76 -35.32
CA GLN A 246 8.23 10.41 -34.67
C GLN A 246 7.53 9.24 -35.36
N LEU A 247 7.53 9.19 -36.70
CA LEU A 247 6.99 8.06 -37.45
C LEU A 247 7.79 6.76 -37.23
N LYS A 248 9.11 6.86 -37.06
CA LYS A 248 9.97 5.70 -36.71
C LYS A 248 9.70 5.20 -35.30
N GLU A 249 9.47 6.08 -34.34
CA GLU A 249 9.07 5.73 -32.97
C GLU A 249 7.73 4.99 -32.94
N ILE A 250 6.76 5.45 -33.74
CA ILE A 250 5.44 4.81 -33.84
C ILE A 250 5.53 3.46 -34.57
N SER A 251 6.28 3.37 -35.66
CA SER A 251 6.35 2.16 -36.50
C SER A 251 7.29 1.08 -35.96
N ARG A 252 8.35 1.45 -35.22
CA ARG A 252 9.39 0.55 -34.70
C ARG A 252 9.85 0.99 -33.30
N PRO A 253 9.00 0.86 -32.28
CA PRO A 253 9.29 1.35 -30.93
C PRO A 253 10.55 0.70 -30.30
N SER A 254 10.87 -0.55 -30.66
CA SER A 254 12.03 -1.29 -30.19
C SER A 254 13.37 -0.89 -30.84
N SER A 255 13.37 -0.03 -31.87
CA SER A 255 14.58 0.43 -32.57
C SER A 255 15.02 1.86 -32.22
N THR A 256 14.32 2.53 -31.31
CA THR A 256 14.61 3.94 -30.97
C THR A 256 15.24 4.02 -29.58
N PRO A 257 16.54 4.40 -29.44
CA PRO A 257 17.12 4.69 -28.14
C PRO A 257 16.42 5.89 -27.52
N GLY A 258 15.98 5.79 -26.27
CA GLY A 258 15.37 6.92 -25.56
C GLY A 258 16.30 8.13 -25.56
N VAL A 259 15.83 9.26 -26.08
CA VAL A 259 16.58 10.52 -26.08
C VAL A 259 16.82 10.93 -24.63
N VAL A 260 18.09 10.92 -24.21
CA VAL A 260 18.49 11.44 -22.89
C VAL A 260 18.22 12.95 -22.89
N PRO A 261 17.45 13.50 -21.93
CA PRO A 261 17.23 14.94 -21.87
C PRO A 261 18.57 15.66 -21.66
N PRO A 262 18.77 16.85 -22.27
CA PRO A 262 20.00 17.61 -22.11
C PRO A 262 20.26 17.89 -20.63
N THR A 263 21.49 17.65 -20.20
CA THR A 263 21.98 17.86 -18.84
C THR A 263 21.54 19.21 -18.28
N LYS A 264 20.91 19.20 -17.09
CA LYS A 264 20.44 20.40 -16.38
C LYS A 264 21.54 21.46 -16.30
N ILE A 265 21.29 22.62 -16.92
CA ILE A 265 22.05 23.84 -16.68
C ILE A 265 21.92 24.18 -15.19
N LYS A 266 23.05 24.29 -14.49
CA LYS A 266 23.09 24.74 -13.10
C LYS A 266 22.66 26.21 -13.03
N THR A 267 21.42 26.48 -12.62
CA THR A 267 21.05 27.82 -12.17
C THR A 267 21.58 28.05 -10.75
N LYS A 268 22.10 29.26 -10.50
CA LYS A 268 22.67 29.67 -9.21
C LYS A 268 21.58 29.69 -8.13
N GLY A 269 21.46 28.59 -7.40
CA GLY A 269 20.75 28.50 -6.14
C GLY A 269 21.65 28.79 -4.93
N ARG A 270 21.00 29.23 -3.85
CA ARG A 270 21.48 29.81 -2.58
C ARG A 270 22.69 29.12 -1.93
N THR A 271 23.65 29.95 -1.49
CA THR A 271 24.89 29.55 -0.79
C THR A 271 24.61 28.83 0.54
N PRO A 272 25.30 27.72 0.87
CA PRO A 272 25.23 27.10 2.18
C PRO A 272 26.05 27.92 3.18
N GLY A 273 25.37 28.59 4.10
CA GLY A 273 25.98 29.15 5.31
C GLY A 273 26.29 28.02 6.31
N SER A 274 27.48 28.08 6.87
CA SER A 274 28.20 27.04 7.61
C SER A 274 27.74 26.79 9.06
N ALA A 275 27.77 25.49 9.43
CA ALA A 275 28.12 24.88 10.74
C ALA A 275 27.17 25.11 11.95
N LYS A 276 26.83 24.14 12.82
CA LYS A 276 27.45 22.83 13.16
C LYS A 276 26.47 21.96 13.98
N ARG A 277 26.47 20.64 13.68
CA ARG A 277 26.24 19.46 14.55
C ARG A 277 24.82 19.14 15.08
N LYS A 278 24.15 18.23 14.38
CA LYS A 278 23.74 16.91 14.91
C LYS A 278 23.89 15.88 13.79
N HIS A 279 24.66 14.83 14.06
CA HIS A 279 25.17 13.84 13.10
C HIS A 279 24.08 12.78 12.78
N ASP A 280 24.07 12.38 11.52
CA ASP A 280 23.77 11.06 10.93
C ASP A 280 22.34 10.56 10.63
N GLU A 281 21.25 11.09 11.18
CA GLU A 281 19.90 10.56 10.83
C GLU A 281 19.16 11.36 9.74
N ALA A 282 19.65 12.55 9.38
CA ALA A 282 18.92 13.47 8.50
C ALA A 282 19.30 13.39 7.01
N GLU A 283 20.44 12.79 6.65
CA GLU A 283 20.94 12.80 5.26
C GLU A 283 20.28 11.76 4.34
N PHE A 284 19.56 10.80 4.90
CA PHE A 284 18.89 9.71 4.16
C PHE A 284 17.35 9.74 4.27
N SER A 285 16.82 10.79 4.91
CA SER A 285 15.41 10.89 5.25
C SER A 285 14.59 11.50 4.10
N THR A 286 13.50 10.83 3.70
CA THR A 286 12.48 11.41 2.82
C THR A 286 11.48 12.31 3.59
N THR A 287 11.65 12.45 4.89
CA THR A 287 10.68 13.09 5.78
C THR A 287 10.79 14.61 5.70
N ARG A 288 9.66 15.28 5.52
CA ARG A 288 9.58 16.75 5.68
C ARG A 288 9.61 17.05 7.17
N LEU A 289 10.22 18.16 7.58
CA LEU A 289 10.01 18.71 8.92
C LEU A 289 8.51 18.91 9.16
N PRO A 290 7.93 18.34 10.22
CA PRO A 290 6.50 18.47 10.50
C PRO A 290 6.12 19.95 10.57
N SER A 291 4.95 20.29 10.02
CA SER A 291 4.41 21.64 10.22
C SER A 291 4.09 21.86 11.70
N GLY A 292 4.07 23.12 12.16
CA GLY A 292 3.77 23.44 13.56
C GLY A 292 2.42 22.88 14.06
N PHE A 293 1.51 22.56 13.14
CA PHE A 293 0.22 21.92 13.40
C PHE A 293 0.34 20.41 13.70
N GLU A 294 1.24 19.69 13.02
CA GLU A 294 1.48 18.26 13.22
C GLU A 294 2.14 17.96 14.59
N TYR A 295 2.93 18.90 15.11
CA TYR A 295 3.50 18.79 16.46
C TYR A 295 2.41 18.77 17.54
N VAL A 296 1.35 19.56 17.39
CA VAL A 296 0.27 19.67 18.38
C VAL A 296 -0.54 18.38 18.44
N LEU A 297 -0.90 17.81 17.28
CA LEU A 297 -1.63 16.54 17.20
C LEU A 297 -0.85 15.38 17.84
N SER A 298 0.48 15.34 17.62
CA SER A 298 1.34 14.32 18.24
C SER A 298 1.42 14.43 19.77
N THR A 299 1.32 15.65 20.33
CA THR A 299 1.28 15.87 21.79
C THR A 299 -0.08 15.53 22.43
N GLU A 300 -1.18 15.63 21.69
CA GLU A 300 -2.52 15.22 22.14
C GLU A 300 -2.68 13.69 22.17
N GLU A 301 -2.08 12.98 21.22
CA GLU A 301 -2.05 11.50 21.23
C GLU A 301 -1.15 10.94 22.34
N ALA A 302 -0.01 11.59 22.61
CA ALA A 302 0.89 11.21 23.70
C ALA A 302 0.28 11.41 25.11
N SER A 303 -0.71 12.30 25.25
CA SER A 303 -1.36 12.59 26.54
C SER A 303 -2.56 11.68 26.85
N ARG A 304 -3.10 10.93 25.87
CA ARG A 304 -4.18 9.94 26.09
C ARG A 304 -3.74 8.58 26.64
N SER A 305 -2.45 8.27 26.72
CA SER A 305 -1.96 6.92 27.10
C SER A 305 -1.33 6.77 28.50
N ARG A 306 -1.38 7.78 29.39
CA ARG A 306 -0.83 7.69 30.76
C ARG A 306 -1.88 7.57 31.88
N LYS A 307 -2.42 6.36 32.08
CA LYS A 307 -2.99 5.86 33.36
C LYS A 307 -2.87 4.32 33.32
N LYS A 308 -2.32 3.53 34.25
CA LYS A 308 -1.70 3.63 35.58
C LYS A 308 -0.63 2.51 35.64
N LYS A 309 0.56 2.77 36.20
CA LYS A 309 1.43 1.71 36.74
C LYS A 309 1.68 2.01 38.22
N SER A 310 1.04 1.27 39.11
CA SER A 310 1.45 1.17 40.51
C SER A 310 2.58 0.14 40.64
N LYS A 311 3.56 0.48 41.49
CA LYS A 311 4.76 -0.30 41.82
C LYS A 311 4.41 -1.57 42.62
N VAL A 312 5.00 -2.70 42.26
CA VAL A 312 5.39 -3.77 43.21
C VAL A 312 6.77 -4.30 42.79
N GLY A 313 7.66 -4.45 43.78
CA GLY A 313 9.06 -4.84 43.63
C GLY A 313 9.32 -6.31 43.27
N PRO A 314 10.59 -6.74 43.30
CA PRO A 314 11.08 -7.86 42.50
C PRO A 314 10.98 -9.20 43.25
N LYS A 315 10.35 -10.22 42.66
CA LYS A 315 10.57 -11.62 43.05
C LYS A 315 10.49 -12.61 41.88
N MET A 316 11.63 -13.26 41.66
CA MET A 316 11.88 -14.66 41.32
C MET A 316 11.08 -15.36 40.21
N ARG A 317 11.85 -15.88 39.25
CA ARG A 317 11.53 -16.95 38.28
C ARG A 317 10.69 -18.07 38.91
N ARG A 318 9.50 -18.28 38.38
CA ARG A 318 8.89 -19.62 38.27
C ARG A 318 8.41 -19.82 36.84
N THR A 319 8.99 -20.85 36.24
CA THR A 319 8.60 -21.46 34.98
C THR A 319 7.11 -21.83 35.00
N SER A 320 6.32 -21.23 34.11
CA SER A 320 4.99 -21.70 33.76
C SER A 320 4.91 -21.77 32.25
N ARG A 321 4.77 -22.99 31.73
CA ARG A 321 4.47 -23.26 30.31
C ARG A 321 3.12 -22.61 30.00
N ARG A 322 3.14 -21.54 29.23
CA ARG A 322 1.94 -20.91 28.67
C ARG A 322 1.88 -21.30 27.20
N THR A 323 0.92 -22.16 26.86
CA THR A 323 0.54 -22.48 25.48
C THR A 323 0.24 -21.18 24.73
N GLN A 324 1.04 -20.87 23.72
CA GLN A 324 0.85 -19.71 22.85
C GLN A 324 -0.32 -19.99 21.90
N SER A 325 -1.27 -19.06 21.82
CA SER A 325 -2.28 -19.05 20.77
C SER A 325 -1.64 -18.63 19.45
N ALA A 326 -1.94 -19.35 18.36
CA ALA A 326 -1.34 -19.21 17.03
C ALA A 326 -1.48 -17.81 16.37
N SER A 327 -2.24 -16.88 16.95
CA SER A 327 -2.58 -15.57 16.35
C SER A 327 -1.48 -14.52 16.41
N ASN A 328 -0.35 -14.76 17.08
CA ASN A 328 0.69 -13.73 17.32
C ASN A 328 2.03 -14.00 16.60
N VAL A 329 2.11 -15.01 15.73
CA VAL A 329 3.33 -15.29 14.96
C VAL A 329 3.32 -14.43 13.69
N PRO A 330 4.33 -13.56 13.46
CA PRO A 330 4.46 -12.84 12.19
C PRO A 330 4.47 -13.82 11.01
N TYR A 331 3.89 -13.43 9.88
CA TYR A 331 3.77 -14.30 8.69
C TYR A 331 2.96 -15.60 8.90
N SER A 332 2.14 -15.70 9.94
CA SER A 332 1.28 -16.88 10.18
C SER A 332 0.35 -17.20 9.01
N HIS A 333 -0.16 -16.20 8.29
CA HIS A 333 -0.97 -16.36 7.09
C HIS A 333 -0.21 -17.01 5.91
N CYS A 334 1.12 -17.09 5.98
CA CYS A 334 1.97 -17.67 4.94
C CYS A 334 2.40 -19.11 5.22
N ILE A 335 2.13 -19.61 6.43
CA ILE A 335 2.50 -20.96 6.86
C ILE A 335 1.28 -21.85 6.73
N GLU A 336 1.48 -23.11 6.34
CA GLU A 336 0.39 -24.08 6.27
C GLU A 336 -0.32 -24.15 7.65
N PRO A 337 -1.66 -23.97 7.70
CA PRO A 337 -2.37 -23.80 8.97
C PRO A 337 -2.19 -24.94 10.00
N SER A 338 -2.07 -26.18 9.55
CA SER A 338 -1.83 -27.34 10.43
C SER A 338 -0.45 -27.31 11.10
N TRP A 339 0.51 -26.55 10.54
CA TRP A 339 1.85 -26.39 11.08
C TRP A 339 1.99 -25.25 12.09
N LEU A 340 1.06 -24.30 12.14
CA LEU A 340 1.11 -23.14 13.06
C LEU A 340 1.32 -23.52 14.55
N PRO A 341 0.70 -24.59 15.09
CA PRO A 341 0.93 -25.00 16.49
C PRO A 341 2.37 -25.41 16.81
N PHE A 342 3.17 -25.75 15.78
CA PHE A 342 4.56 -26.17 15.92
C PHE A 342 5.57 -25.04 15.69
N VAL A 343 5.13 -23.84 15.30
CA VAL A 343 6.00 -22.70 15.02
C VAL A 343 6.34 -21.96 16.32
N ASP A 344 7.64 -21.89 16.65
CA ASP A 344 8.19 -21.12 17.77
C ASP A 344 8.35 -19.64 17.39
N SER A 345 8.90 -19.35 16.20
CA SER A 345 9.11 -17.99 15.70
C SER A 345 9.43 -17.96 14.20
N THR A 346 9.30 -16.78 13.59
CA THR A 346 9.74 -16.48 12.22
C THR A 346 10.85 -15.42 12.25
N ILE A 347 11.86 -15.58 11.40
CA ILE A 347 12.96 -14.64 11.25
C ILE A 347 12.90 -14.07 9.84
N ASP A 348 12.77 -12.75 9.77
CA ASP A 348 12.74 -11.99 8.53
C ASP A 348 14.16 -11.61 8.08
N VAL A 349 14.42 -11.71 6.79
CA VAL A 349 15.74 -11.45 6.20
C VAL A 349 15.69 -10.25 5.26
N ILE A 350 16.84 -9.58 5.09
CA ILE A 350 16.97 -8.38 4.27
C ILE A 350 16.52 -8.68 2.82
N GLY A 351 15.62 -7.84 2.29
CA GLY A 351 15.03 -7.98 0.96
C GLY A 351 15.81 -7.25 -0.14
N ASP A 352 16.94 -7.80 -0.58
CA ASP A 352 17.83 -7.23 -1.62
C ASP A 352 17.89 -8.09 -2.90
N GLY A 353 16.83 -8.86 -3.15
CA GLY A 353 16.76 -9.85 -4.24
C GLY A 353 17.45 -11.18 -3.93
N ASN A 354 18.32 -11.26 -2.91
CA ASN A 354 18.94 -12.51 -2.46
C ASN A 354 18.24 -13.13 -1.24
N TYR A 355 17.04 -12.67 -0.88
CA TYR A 355 16.33 -13.04 0.36
C TYR A 355 16.20 -14.56 0.55
N GLY A 356 15.99 -15.35 -0.52
CA GLY A 356 15.93 -16.81 -0.43
C GLY A 356 17.27 -17.41 0.01
N TYR A 357 18.37 -16.98 -0.61
CA TYR A 357 19.73 -17.41 -0.25
C TYR A 357 20.15 -16.88 1.13
N ARG A 358 19.70 -15.68 1.53
CA ARG A 358 19.90 -15.11 2.87
C ARG A 358 19.15 -15.92 3.94
N CYS A 359 17.95 -16.41 3.62
CA CYS A 359 17.19 -17.30 4.49
C CYS A 359 17.93 -18.62 4.74
N VAL A 360 18.49 -19.22 3.68
CA VAL A 360 19.36 -20.40 3.78
C VAL A 360 20.61 -20.09 4.61
N ALA A 361 21.27 -18.96 4.35
CA ALA A 361 22.48 -18.54 5.06
C ALA A 361 22.24 -18.35 6.56
N SER A 362 21.17 -17.64 6.94
CA SER A 362 20.75 -17.50 8.34
C SER A 362 20.50 -18.87 8.98
N GLY A 363 19.81 -19.74 8.26
CA GLY A 363 19.53 -21.13 8.66
C GLY A 363 20.78 -21.95 9.00
N LEU A 364 21.85 -21.76 8.23
CA LEU A 364 23.14 -22.41 8.40
C LEU A 364 24.05 -21.71 9.44
N GLY A 365 23.62 -20.58 10.01
CA GLY A 365 24.43 -19.77 10.93
C GLY A 365 25.58 -19.02 10.24
N LEU A 366 25.44 -18.74 8.94
CA LEU A 366 26.40 -17.93 8.19
C LEU A 366 26.18 -16.42 8.48
N PRO A 367 27.21 -15.57 8.31
CA PRO A 367 27.10 -14.15 8.57
C PRO A 367 26.02 -13.46 7.72
N ASP A 368 25.26 -12.54 8.31
CA ASP A 368 24.12 -11.91 7.65
C ASP A 368 24.51 -11.02 6.46
N VAL A 369 25.72 -10.45 6.44
CA VAL A 369 26.16 -9.52 5.38
C VAL A 369 26.38 -10.24 4.04
N ASP A 370 27.21 -11.29 4.05
CA ASP A 370 27.69 -11.97 2.83
C ASP A 370 27.45 -13.50 2.81
N GLY A 371 26.78 -14.06 3.81
CA GLY A 371 26.53 -15.50 3.90
C GLY A 371 25.80 -16.09 2.70
N TRP A 372 24.92 -15.30 2.07
CA TRP A 372 24.17 -15.68 0.87
C TRP A 372 25.07 -15.93 -0.36
N ARG A 373 26.22 -15.25 -0.48
CA ARG A 373 27.18 -15.50 -1.56
C ARG A 373 27.75 -16.89 -1.44
N LYS A 374 28.16 -17.27 -0.23
CA LYS A 374 28.64 -18.64 0.07
C LYS A 374 27.56 -19.69 -0.23
N VAL A 375 26.29 -19.35 -0.02
CA VAL A 375 25.19 -20.23 -0.39
C VAL A 375 25.14 -20.46 -1.90
N ARG A 376 25.11 -19.37 -2.68
CA ARG A 376 25.09 -19.40 -4.16
C ARG A 376 26.30 -20.14 -4.74
N THR A 377 27.51 -19.81 -4.29
CA THR A 377 28.75 -20.48 -4.74
C THR A 377 28.69 -21.99 -4.52
N ARG A 378 28.31 -22.43 -3.31
CA ARG A 378 28.29 -23.86 -2.99
C ARG A 378 27.17 -24.62 -3.72
N MET A 379 26.03 -23.97 -3.99
CA MET A 379 24.99 -24.55 -4.84
C MET A 379 25.45 -24.67 -6.30
N PHE A 380 26.19 -23.68 -6.81
CA PHE A 380 26.79 -23.72 -8.14
C PHE A 380 27.83 -24.83 -8.26
N ASP A 381 28.73 -24.97 -7.29
CA ASP A 381 29.74 -26.04 -7.27
C ASP A 381 29.11 -27.44 -7.28
N GLU A 382 28.02 -27.65 -6.53
CA GLU A 382 27.27 -28.91 -6.50
C GLU A 382 26.60 -29.21 -7.86
N LEU A 383 26.01 -28.19 -8.52
CA LEU A 383 25.39 -28.34 -9.84
C LEU A 383 26.38 -28.71 -10.94
N ILE A 384 27.57 -28.09 -10.92
CA ILE A 384 28.60 -28.33 -11.93
C ILE A 384 29.36 -29.62 -11.64
N GLY A 385 29.66 -29.89 -10.37
CA GLY A 385 30.36 -31.11 -9.96
C GLY A 385 29.59 -32.40 -10.26
N TYR A 386 28.25 -32.33 -10.34
CA TYR A 386 27.37 -33.47 -10.62
C TYR A 386 26.35 -33.16 -11.72
N GLU A 387 26.81 -32.54 -12.81
CA GLU A 387 25.97 -32.07 -13.91
C GLU A 387 25.03 -33.14 -14.49
N SER A 388 25.49 -34.38 -14.68
CA SER A 388 24.64 -35.45 -15.23
C SER A 388 23.42 -35.74 -14.34
N LEU A 389 23.62 -35.81 -13.02
CA LEU A 389 22.56 -36.04 -12.03
C LEU A 389 21.56 -34.88 -12.04
N TRP A 390 22.06 -33.64 -12.03
CA TRP A 390 21.20 -32.47 -11.95
C TRP A 390 20.47 -32.16 -13.26
N ARG A 391 21.06 -32.48 -14.41
CA ARG A 391 20.36 -32.39 -15.71
C ARG A 391 19.22 -33.41 -15.81
N GLU A 392 19.41 -34.61 -15.28
CA GLU A 392 18.36 -35.62 -15.21
C GLU A 392 17.21 -35.17 -14.30
N LEU A 393 17.53 -34.63 -13.11
CA LEU A 393 16.52 -34.21 -12.12
C LEU A 393 15.81 -32.90 -12.47
N LEU A 394 16.52 -31.90 -13.00
CA LEU A 394 15.97 -30.57 -13.30
C LEU A 394 15.44 -30.45 -14.73
N GLY A 395 15.84 -31.34 -15.64
CA GLY A 395 15.44 -31.29 -17.04
C GLY A 395 15.72 -29.93 -17.67
N THR A 396 14.68 -29.32 -18.26
CA THR A 396 14.77 -28.01 -18.92
C THR A 396 15.05 -26.85 -17.95
N SER A 397 14.82 -27.02 -16.65
CA SER A 397 15.13 -26.00 -15.64
C SER A 397 16.62 -25.93 -15.30
N TYR A 398 17.46 -26.88 -15.73
CA TYR A 398 18.87 -26.93 -15.34
C TYR A 398 19.62 -25.63 -15.66
N GLU A 399 19.51 -25.11 -16.89
CA GLU A 399 20.23 -23.89 -17.29
C GLU A 399 19.73 -22.64 -16.54
N ASN A 400 18.43 -22.58 -16.25
CA ASN A 400 17.85 -21.49 -15.48
C ASN A 400 18.36 -21.53 -14.03
N VAL A 401 18.37 -22.71 -13.40
CA VAL A 401 18.87 -22.89 -12.03
C VAL A 401 20.37 -22.60 -11.96
N LYS A 402 21.16 -23.09 -12.92
CA LYS A 402 22.60 -22.82 -13.03
C LYS A 402 22.89 -21.33 -13.18
N SER A 403 22.14 -20.63 -14.03
CA SER A 403 22.27 -19.18 -14.19
C SER A 403 21.88 -18.45 -12.90
N ALA A 404 20.83 -18.91 -12.22
CA ALA A 404 20.33 -18.26 -11.02
C ALA A 404 21.27 -18.41 -9.81
N VAL A 405 21.94 -19.55 -9.64
CA VAL A 405 22.88 -19.72 -8.53
C VAL A 405 24.27 -19.14 -8.83
N HIS A 406 24.59 -18.82 -10.08
CA HIS A 406 25.86 -18.22 -10.44
C HIS A 406 25.96 -16.79 -9.87
N CYS A 407 26.95 -16.52 -9.03
CA CYS A 407 27.12 -15.24 -8.35
C CYS A 407 28.55 -14.71 -8.49
N PRO A 408 28.83 -13.77 -9.41
CA PRO A 408 30.13 -13.12 -9.54
C PRO A 408 30.52 -12.28 -8.30
N ASP A 409 31.83 -12.07 -8.09
CA ASP A 409 32.37 -11.39 -6.90
C ASP A 409 31.87 -9.93 -6.72
N ASN A 410 31.51 -9.25 -7.82
CA ASN A 410 31.00 -7.87 -7.82
C ASN A 410 29.46 -7.77 -7.81
N HIS A 411 28.75 -8.88 -7.60
CA HIS A 411 27.29 -8.93 -7.73
C HIS A 411 26.61 -8.38 -6.47
N VAL A 412 25.85 -7.28 -6.52
CA VAL A 412 25.30 -6.62 -5.32
C VAL A 412 23.78 -6.86 -5.14
N GLY A 413 23.10 -7.44 -6.11
CA GLY A 413 21.67 -7.78 -6.03
C GLY A 413 21.23 -8.72 -7.14
N ALA A 414 20.27 -9.61 -6.88
CA ALA A 414 19.80 -10.62 -7.84
C ALA A 414 18.55 -10.12 -8.61
N SER A 415 18.58 -10.21 -9.94
CA SER A 415 17.41 -10.01 -10.80
C SER A 415 16.39 -11.15 -10.63
N PHE A 416 15.17 -10.99 -11.16
CA PHE A 416 14.11 -12.02 -11.02
C PHE A 416 14.54 -13.41 -11.51
N GLU A 417 15.34 -13.47 -12.59
CA GLU A 417 15.87 -14.71 -13.16
C GLU A 417 16.91 -15.38 -12.25
N GLU A 418 17.41 -14.65 -11.25
CA GLU A 418 18.44 -15.10 -10.33
C GLU A 418 17.91 -15.47 -8.94
N TRP A 419 16.60 -15.39 -8.75
CA TRP A 419 15.97 -15.68 -7.48
C TRP A 419 16.02 -17.17 -7.15
N LEU A 420 15.99 -17.47 -5.85
CA LEU A 420 15.85 -18.85 -5.40
C LEU A 420 14.43 -19.32 -5.74
N THR A 421 14.32 -20.29 -6.65
CA THR A 421 13.03 -20.80 -7.14
C THR A 421 12.64 -22.12 -6.48
N LEU A 422 11.34 -22.27 -6.25
CA LEU A 422 10.73 -23.50 -5.78
C LEU A 422 9.80 -24.08 -6.84
N PRO A 423 9.81 -25.42 -7.05
CA PRO A 423 10.49 -26.45 -6.26
C PRO A 423 11.96 -26.74 -6.59
N ASP A 424 12.44 -26.23 -7.72
CA ASP A 424 13.66 -26.70 -8.41
C ASP A 424 14.93 -26.68 -7.55
N MET A 425 15.08 -25.73 -6.63
CA MET A 425 16.33 -25.57 -5.86
C MET A 425 16.35 -26.29 -4.49
N ARG A 426 15.27 -26.95 -4.06
CA ARG A 426 15.18 -27.54 -2.68
C ARG A 426 16.10 -28.73 -2.48
N LEU A 427 16.09 -29.67 -3.42
CA LEU A 427 16.98 -30.84 -3.39
C LEU A 427 18.44 -30.40 -3.51
N LEU A 428 18.71 -29.35 -4.29
CA LEU A 428 20.04 -28.78 -4.45
C LEU A 428 20.56 -28.20 -3.12
N ILE A 429 19.75 -27.40 -2.42
CA ILE A 429 20.11 -26.88 -1.09
C ILE A 429 20.36 -28.02 -0.10
N SER A 430 19.42 -28.97 -0.02
CA SER A 430 19.54 -30.11 0.90
C SER A 430 20.82 -30.91 0.65
N THR A 431 21.15 -31.16 -0.61
CA THR A 431 22.34 -31.92 -1.02
C THR A 431 23.63 -31.14 -0.81
N ALA A 432 23.71 -29.89 -1.28
CA ALA A 432 24.92 -29.07 -1.22
C ALA A 432 25.39 -28.80 0.23
N PHE A 433 24.44 -28.64 1.16
CA PHE A 433 24.74 -28.35 2.57
C PHE A 433 24.62 -29.57 3.50
N ASN A 434 24.22 -30.74 2.98
CA ASN A 434 23.91 -31.91 3.77
C ASN A 434 22.97 -31.59 4.95
N VAL A 435 21.80 -31.03 4.62
CA VAL A 435 20.77 -30.61 5.59
C VAL A 435 19.42 -31.24 5.26
N ILE A 436 18.60 -31.46 6.27
CA ILE A 436 17.18 -31.78 6.07
C ILE A 436 16.46 -30.47 5.81
N LEU A 437 16.02 -30.23 4.58
CA LEU A 437 15.30 -29.00 4.23
C LEU A 437 13.80 -29.23 4.37
N VAL A 438 13.12 -28.37 5.14
CA VAL A 438 11.67 -28.40 5.35
C VAL A 438 11.07 -27.12 4.78
N ASN A 439 10.12 -27.27 3.86
CA ASN A 439 9.34 -26.16 3.31
C ASN A 439 7.94 -26.14 3.95
N LEU A 440 7.54 -25.03 4.57
CA LEU A 440 6.21 -24.86 5.21
C LEU A 440 5.45 -23.66 4.65
N SER A 441 5.22 -23.64 3.33
CA SER A 441 4.45 -22.57 2.67
C SER A 441 2.94 -22.84 2.72
N HIS A 442 2.13 -21.79 2.59
CA HIS A 442 0.68 -21.92 2.52
C HIS A 442 0.25 -22.93 1.44
N GLY A 443 -0.46 -23.98 1.85
CA GLY A 443 -0.89 -25.08 0.97
C GLY A 443 0.19 -26.12 0.60
N SER A 444 1.42 -26.03 1.12
CA SER A 444 2.49 -26.99 0.84
C SER A 444 3.45 -27.17 2.02
N ALA A 445 3.48 -28.38 2.58
CA ALA A 445 4.45 -28.81 3.58
C ALA A 445 5.21 -30.04 3.08
N SER A 446 6.54 -29.95 2.94
CA SER A 446 7.35 -31.07 2.43
C SER A 446 8.78 -31.08 2.99
N THR A 447 9.33 -32.28 3.11
CA THR A 447 10.70 -32.55 3.59
C THR A 447 11.57 -33.04 2.44
N PHE A 448 12.77 -32.46 2.31
CA PHE A 448 13.76 -32.78 1.29
C PHE A 448 15.05 -33.24 1.97
N LEU A 449 15.61 -34.34 1.48
CA LEU A 449 16.81 -34.98 2.02
C LEU A 449 17.97 -34.93 1.01
N PRO A 450 19.24 -34.99 1.49
CA PRO A 450 20.43 -34.90 0.65
C PRO A 450 20.57 -36.13 -0.26
N LEU A 451 20.61 -35.96 -1.59
CA LEU A 451 20.58 -37.10 -2.53
C LEU A 451 21.86 -37.94 -2.55
N ARG A 452 22.96 -37.36 -2.11
CA ARG A 452 24.31 -37.93 -2.26
C ARG A 452 24.97 -38.34 -0.95
N SER A 453 24.27 -38.15 0.17
CA SER A 453 24.76 -38.49 1.50
C SER A 453 23.63 -39.03 2.36
N ALA A 454 23.99 -39.81 3.38
CA ALA A 454 23.01 -40.21 4.39
C ALA A 454 22.41 -38.97 5.05
N PRO A 455 21.07 -38.89 5.22
CA PRO A 455 20.44 -37.78 5.90
C PRO A 455 21.03 -37.57 7.29
N PRO A 456 21.31 -36.32 7.71
CA PRO A 456 21.80 -36.06 9.05
C PRO A 456 20.80 -36.52 10.11
N THR A 457 21.30 -37.15 11.17
CA THR A 457 20.46 -37.59 12.29
C THR A 457 20.21 -36.49 13.33
N SER A 458 21.02 -35.42 13.31
CA SER A 458 20.92 -34.30 14.24
C SER A 458 19.77 -33.36 13.88
N ILE A 459 18.98 -32.98 14.90
CA ILE A 459 17.92 -31.98 14.76
C ILE A 459 18.46 -30.59 14.36
N HIS A 460 19.73 -30.30 14.68
CA HIS A 460 20.39 -29.04 14.32
C HIS A 460 20.73 -28.95 12.82
N SER A 461 20.65 -30.07 12.11
CA SER A 461 20.87 -30.13 10.66
C SER A 461 19.58 -29.87 9.86
N ARG A 462 18.50 -29.43 10.53
CA ARG A 462 17.23 -29.09 9.89
C ARG A 462 17.21 -27.61 9.50
N LEU A 463 16.99 -27.35 8.22
CA LEU A 463 16.77 -26.02 7.68
C LEU A 463 15.28 -25.88 7.35
N ILE A 464 14.55 -25.07 8.12
CA ILE A 464 13.11 -24.89 7.93
C ILE A 464 12.86 -23.48 7.38
N ILE A 465 12.27 -23.42 6.20
CA ILE A 465 12.00 -22.19 5.47
C ILE A 465 10.53 -22.17 5.03
N ALA A 466 9.97 -20.97 4.93
CA ALA A 466 8.68 -20.77 4.30
C ALA A 466 8.81 -19.65 3.27
N MET A 467 8.32 -19.91 2.05
CA MET A 467 8.00 -18.82 1.14
C MET A 467 6.71 -18.17 1.58
N VAL A 468 6.73 -16.86 1.59
CA VAL A 468 5.58 -15.98 1.67
C VAL A 468 5.12 -15.73 0.24
N ASN A 469 4.05 -16.37 -0.26
CA ASN A 469 3.23 -15.75 -1.31
C ASN A 469 1.99 -16.49 -1.87
N GLU A 470 1.22 -15.72 -2.68
CA GLU A 470 0.52 -16.17 -3.89
C GLU A 470 1.32 -15.92 -5.22
N ARG A 471 2.50 -15.26 -5.19
CA ARG A 471 3.45 -14.98 -6.31
C ARG A 471 4.98 -15.24 -6.11
N ASN A 472 5.43 -15.99 -5.10
CA ASN A 472 6.82 -16.28 -4.68
C ASN A 472 7.84 -15.11 -4.61
N ILE A 473 7.69 -14.13 -3.70
CA ILE A 473 8.53 -12.90 -3.69
C ILE A 473 9.26 -12.66 -2.35
N HIS A 474 8.92 -13.39 -1.27
CA HIS A 474 9.61 -13.23 0.00
C HIS A 474 9.79 -14.53 0.76
N TRP A 475 10.84 -14.61 1.57
CA TRP A 475 11.23 -15.82 2.29
C TRP A 475 11.48 -15.51 3.75
N VAL A 476 10.94 -16.36 4.60
CA VAL A 476 11.16 -16.28 6.04
C VAL A 476 11.75 -17.58 6.53
N ARG A 477 12.67 -17.48 7.48
CA ARG A 477 13.14 -18.65 8.20
C ARG A 477 12.14 -18.96 9.29
N VAL A 478 11.74 -20.23 9.38
CA VAL A 478 10.80 -20.69 10.41
C VAL A 478 11.58 -21.47 11.44
N LYS A 479 11.33 -21.18 12.71
CA LYS A 479 11.85 -21.97 13.83
C LYS A 479 10.70 -22.76 14.42
N LEU A 480 10.86 -24.08 14.48
CA LEU A 480 9.88 -24.98 15.08
C LEU A 480 10.22 -25.25 16.56
N ILE A 481 9.21 -25.63 17.34
CA ILE A 481 9.38 -26.11 18.70
C ILE A 481 10.19 -27.42 18.73
N VAL A 482 10.80 -27.71 19.88
CA VAL A 482 11.53 -28.97 20.10
C VAL A 482 10.56 -30.14 19.94
N ASN A 483 10.96 -31.16 19.18
CA ASN A 483 10.17 -32.36 18.83
C ASN A 483 8.98 -32.13 17.87
N ALA A 484 8.94 -31.01 17.13
CA ALA A 484 8.00 -30.88 16.02
C ALA A 484 8.16 -32.03 15.00
N PRO A 485 7.04 -32.54 14.43
CA PRO A 485 7.10 -33.57 13.39
C PRO A 485 7.79 -33.03 12.12
N LEU A 486 8.07 -33.92 11.16
CA LEU A 486 8.48 -33.53 9.80
C LEU A 486 7.30 -33.71 8.84
N PRO A 487 7.09 -32.80 7.86
CA PRO A 487 6.14 -33.04 6.78
C PRO A 487 6.51 -34.27 5.94
N SER A 488 5.59 -34.68 5.07
CA SER A 488 5.82 -35.79 4.13
C SER A 488 7.10 -35.59 3.32
N LEU A 489 7.75 -36.72 3.00
CA LEU A 489 8.94 -36.71 2.16
C LEU A 489 8.55 -36.32 0.73
N TYR A 490 9.43 -35.58 0.07
CA TYR A 490 9.27 -35.27 -1.33
C TYR A 490 9.36 -36.57 -2.17
N PRO A 491 8.47 -36.81 -3.16
CA PRO A 491 8.35 -38.09 -3.86
C PRO A 491 9.63 -38.64 -4.51
N ALA A 492 10.62 -37.80 -4.84
CA ALA A 492 11.92 -38.28 -5.33
C ALA A 492 12.70 -39.14 -4.31
N TRP A 493 12.20 -39.26 -3.07
CA TRP A 493 12.72 -40.12 -2.01
C TRP A 493 11.84 -41.33 -1.66
N GLU A 494 10.62 -41.40 -2.21
CA GLU A 494 9.77 -42.59 -2.08
C GLU A 494 10.26 -43.62 -3.11
N ARG A 495 11.22 -44.44 -2.71
CA ARG A 495 11.59 -45.67 -3.43
C ARG A 495 10.91 -46.88 -2.81
#